data_AF-A0A2J6W7Y2-F1
#
_entry.id   AF-A0A2J6W7Y2-F1
#
_cell.length_a   1.000
_cell.length_b   1.000
_cell.length_c   1.000
_cell.angle_alpha   90.00
_cell.angle_beta   90.00
_cell.angle_gamma   90.00
#
_symmetry.space_group_name_H-M   'P 1'
#
loop_
_entity.id
_entity.type
_entity.pdbx_description
1 polymer ?
#
loop_
_entity_poly.entity_id
_entity_poly.type
_entity_poly.pdbx_seq_one_letter_code
_entity_poly.pdbx_strand_id
1 'polypeptide(L)'
;IAGDISSHGRYPDKSIELKQIAKRIFELPNVEPASHTFSHPYHWRKVLKEPNAPRMRIIIPGYKYSQRYEIFGSINILDKLTPPDKPVNLLQWSGNADPDRKALLMTYKAKVYNINGGNTVIDNKHNFLKYISGTGANFGEYFYQVYAPIQNDFIYTHGMKVPWGFLNVIQAFKLTDKPRRIKPLTIYYHFYAADTVASLNSLKKVYDYALSKYPIPIFPYQYDQIVLDGRETAIIRIKNGFIIRNNGYARTLRVPISWGYPDLNKSIGVVGYSDINNQRYIYLDGSGDYRLVFTNTPQSLYLIYANGIVKRFKRENGSMLIVFKSYIPLLAKIKAKYCKSSDDNVYNDNGIWIVKGKKDFKGYEKSEVICK
;
A
#
# COMPACT_ATOMS: atom_id res chain seq x y z
N ILE A 1 6.59 -12.05 -13.91
CA ILE A 1 7.67 -11.88 -14.92
C ILE A 1 7.07 -12.26 -16.27
N ALA A 2 7.05 -11.36 -17.25
CA ALA A 2 6.37 -11.59 -18.52
C ALA A 2 7.07 -12.68 -19.36
N GLY A 3 8.40 -12.79 -19.27
CA GLY A 3 9.18 -13.79 -20.01
C GLY A 3 8.93 -15.24 -19.58
N ASP A 4 8.47 -15.49 -18.36
CA ASP A 4 8.17 -16.86 -17.93
C ASP A 4 6.88 -17.42 -18.56
N ILE A 5 5.94 -16.53 -18.92
CA ILE A 5 4.62 -16.93 -19.45
C ILE A 5 4.48 -16.68 -20.96
N SER A 6 5.45 -16.00 -21.57
CA SER A 6 5.39 -15.62 -22.99
C SER A 6 5.68 -16.79 -23.92
N SER A 7 5.09 -16.78 -25.12
CA SER A 7 5.32 -17.82 -26.14
C SER A 7 6.73 -17.77 -26.73
N HIS A 8 7.37 -16.60 -26.63
CA HIS A 8 8.80 -16.39 -26.97
C HIS A 8 9.64 -16.27 -25.68
N GLY A 9 9.14 -16.90 -24.61
CA GLY A 9 9.66 -16.80 -23.26
C GLY A 9 10.53 -17.98 -22.87
N ARG A 10 10.72 -18.14 -21.56
CA ARG A 10 11.52 -19.24 -20.98
C ARG A 10 10.85 -20.60 -21.17
N TYR A 11 9.51 -20.64 -21.18
CA TYR A 11 8.73 -21.88 -21.24
C TYR A 11 7.68 -21.81 -22.38
N PRO A 12 8.11 -21.81 -23.65
CA PRO A 12 7.21 -21.63 -24.79
C PRO A 12 6.10 -22.69 -24.82
N ASP A 13 6.44 -23.96 -24.58
CA ASP A 13 5.49 -25.08 -24.61
C ASP A 13 4.41 -24.99 -23.53
N LYS A 14 4.69 -24.29 -22.42
CA LYS A 14 3.75 -24.06 -21.31
C LYS A 14 3.04 -22.71 -21.40
N SER A 15 3.35 -21.88 -22.41
CA SER A 15 2.88 -20.49 -22.46
C SER A 15 1.36 -20.37 -22.47
N ILE A 16 0.66 -21.27 -23.17
CA ILE A 16 -0.81 -21.25 -23.24
C ILE A 16 -1.41 -21.46 -21.84
N GLU A 17 -0.98 -22.51 -21.14
CA GLU A 17 -1.45 -22.83 -19.79
C GLU A 17 -1.10 -21.72 -18.78
N LEU A 18 0.15 -21.25 -18.79
CA LEU A 18 0.61 -20.20 -17.88
C LEU A 18 -0.13 -18.87 -18.10
N LYS A 19 -0.44 -18.51 -19.35
CA LYS A 19 -1.25 -17.32 -19.65
C LYS A 19 -2.69 -17.48 -19.15
N GLN A 20 -3.29 -18.66 -19.24
CA GLN A 20 -4.62 -18.91 -18.69
C GLN A 20 -4.62 -18.80 -17.16
N ILE A 21 -3.59 -19.32 -16.49
CA ILE A 21 -3.40 -19.14 -15.04
C ILE A 21 -3.29 -17.64 -14.72
N ALA A 22 -2.47 -16.90 -15.47
CA ALA A 22 -2.29 -15.46 -15.25
C ALA A 22 -3.62 -14.69 -15.41
N LYS A 23 -4.42 -15.01 -16.45
CA LYS A 23 -5.76 -14.43 -16.66
C LYS A 23 -6.67 -14.66 -15.45
N ARG A 24 -6.78 -15.90 -14.98
CA ARG A 24 -7.60 -16.23 -13.79
C ARG A 24 -7.15 -15.48 -12.53
N ILE A 25 -5.83 -15.33 -12.33
CA ILE A 25 -5.30 -14.53 -11.22
C ILE A 25 -5.63 -13.05 -11.40
N PHE A 26 -5.50 -12.52 -12.62
CA PHE A 26 -5.85 -11.15 -12.96
C PHE A 26 -7.35 -10.89 -12.97
N GLU A 27 -8.23 -11.89 -12.91
CA GLU A 27 -9.67 -11.68 -12.72
C GLU A 27 -10.03 -11.49 -11.23
N LEU A 28 -9.16 -11.88 -10.30
CA LEU A 28 -9.44 -11.75 -8.87
C LEU A 28 -9.59 -10.27 -8.46
N PRO A 29 -10.64 -9.91 -7.71
CA PRO A 29 -10.96 -8.51 -7.43
C PRO A 29 -9.98 -7.83 -6.47
N ASN A 30 -9.21 -8.61 -5.72
CA ASN A 30 -8.19 -8.18 -4.76
C ASN A 30 -6.76 -8.34 -5.30
N VAL A 31 -6.59 -8.60 -6.60
CA VAL A 31 -5.29 -8.68 -7.27
C VAL A 31 -5.12 -7.52 -8.23
N GLU A 32 -4.02 -6.79 -8.09
CA GLU A 32 -3.57 -5.78 -9.04
C GLU A 32 -2.58 -6.39 -10.05
N PRO A 33 -2.87 -6.34 -11.36
CA PRO A 33 -1.90 -6.70 -12.38
C PRO A 33 -0.71 -5.75 -12.39
N ALA A 34 0.49 -6.32 -12.30
CA ALA A 34 1.73 -5.57 -12.30
C ALA A 34 2.78 -6.25 -13.19
N SER A 35 3.65 -5.45 -13.80
CA SER A 35 4.83 -5.98 -14.48
C SER A 35 5.96 -6.21 -13.47
N HIS A 36 6.63 -7.36 -13.60
CA HIS A 36 7.92 -7.62 -12.96
C HIS A 36 8.99 -7.86 -14.03
N THR A 37 8.95 -7.02 -15.07
CA THR A 37 9.81 -7.06 -16.27
C THR A 37 9.66 -8.31 -17.14
N PHE A 38 10.42 -8.39 -18.23
CA PHE A 38 10.42 -9.53 -19.14
C PHE A 38 11.44 -10.59 -18.72
N SER A 39 12.71 -10.23 -18.56
CA SER A 39 13.80 -11.16 -18.25
C SER A 39 14.35 -11.05 -16.83
N HIS A 40 13.68 -10.30 -15.96
CA HIS A 40 14.04 -10.14 -14.55
C HIS A 40 15.52 -9.74 -14.37
N PRO A 41 15.92 -8.52 -14.79
CA PRO A 41 17.25 -8.01 -14.47
C PRO A 41 17.55 -8.10 -12.98
N TYR A 42 18.65 -8.77 -12.63
CA TYR A 42 19.15 -8.86 -11.25
C TYR A 42 19.91 -7.58 -10.86
N HIS A 43 20.59 -6.96 -11.82
CA HIS A 43 21.39 -5.74 -11.63
C HIS A 43 21.15 -4.74 -12.76
N TRP A 44 20.19 -3.83 -12.57
CA TRP A 44 19.71 -2.91 -13.61
C TRP A 44 20.76 -2.03 -14.28
N ARG A 45 21.76 -1.54 -13.53
CA ARG A 45 22.85 -0.73 -14.10
C ARG A 45 23.94 -1.57 -14.76
N LYS A 46 24.22 -2.76 -14.21
CA LYS A 46 25.31 -3.64 -14.70
C LYS A 46 24.90 -4.43 -15.94
N VAL A 47 23.62 -4.80 -16.06
CA VAL A 47 23.10 -5.52 -17.23
C VAL A 47 23.23 -4.72 -18.53
N LEU A 48 23.37 -3.38 -18.46
CA LEU A 48 23.63 -2.54 -19.64
C LEU A 48 25.00 -2.80 -20.26
N LYS A 49 25.97 -3.23 -19.46
CA LYS A 49 27.35 -3.53 -19.90
C LYS A 49 27.52 -4.99 -20.28
N GLU A 50 26.84 -5.88 -19.56
CA GLU A 50 26.97 -7.33 -19.73
C GLU A 50 25.60 -8.02 -19.92
N PRO A 51 24.81 -7.63 -20.93
CA PRO A 51 23.42 -8.09 -21.07
C PRO A 51 23.28 -9.60 -21.29
N ASN A 52 24.34 -10.27 -21.73
CA ASN A 52 24.33 -11.71 -22.03
C ASN A 52 24.85 -12.56 -20.87
N ALA A 53 25.35 -11.96 -19.79
CA ALA A 53 25.86 -12.71 -18.65
C ALA A 53 24.68 -13.28 -17.83
N PRO A 54 24.60 -14.60 -17.58
CA PRO A 54 23.50 -15.21 -16.82
C PRO A 54 23.33 -14.66 -15.40
N ARG A 55 24.41 -14.13 -14.81
CA ARG A 55 24.40 -13.44 -13.51
C ARG A 55 23.69 -12.08 -13.52
N MET A 56 23.32 -11.55 -14.68
CA MET A 56 22.70 -10.22 -14.82
C MET A 56 21.19 -10.26 -15.00
N ARG A 57 20.65 -11.36 -15.55
CA ARG A 57 19.21 -11.56 -15.83
C ARG A 57 18.91 -13.02 -16.14
N ILE A 58 17.63 -13.37 -16.22
CA ILE A 58 17.20 -14.65 -16.80
C ILE A 58 17.50 -14.62 -18.31
N ILE A 59 18.28 -15.59 -18.80
CA ILE A 59 18.55 -15.72 -20.23
C ILE A 59 17.34 -16.36 -20.90
N ILE A 60 16.74 -15.63 -21.84
CA ILE A 60 15.61 -16.08 -22.65
C ILE A 60 16.12 -16.29 -24.08
N PRO A 61 16.00 -17.50 -24.66
CA PRO A 61 16.43 -17.78 -26.03
C PRO A 61 15.85 -16.77 -27.04
N GLY A 62 16.70 -16.29 -27.95
CA GLY A 62 16.32 -15.32 -28.99
C GLY A 62 16.09 -13.88 -28.52
N TYR A 63 16.03 -13.61 -27.21
CA TYR A 63 15.80 -12.26 -26.69
C TYR A 63 17.10 -11.49 -26.42
N LYS A 64 17.32 -10.44 -27.22
CA LYS A 64 18.37 -9.42 -26.98
C LYS A 64 17.87 -8.40 -25.96
N TYR A 65 18.63 -8.22 -24.87
CA TYR A 65 18.24 -7.32 -23.79
C TYR A 65 17.91 -5.90 -24.29
N SER A 66 16.79 -5.37 -23.84
CA SER A 66 16.37 -4.00 -24.11
C SER A 66 15.63 -3.45 -22.91
N GLN A 67 16.12 -2.38 -22.29
CA GLN A 67 15.40 -1.69 -21.20
C GLN A 67 13.96 -1.32 -21.62
N ARG A 68 13.79 -0.90 -22.88
CA ARG A 68 12.47 -0.58 -23.43
C ARG A 68 11.56 -1.81 -23.43
N TYR A 69 12.07 -2.97 -23.81
CA TYR A 69 11.29 -4.20 -23.82
C TYR A 69 11.04 -4.75 -22.41
N GLU A 70 12.01 -4.63 -21.50
CA GLU A 70 11.83 -4.96 -20.09
C GLU A 70 10.67 -4.19 -19.46
N ILE A 71 10.46 -2.93 -19.86
CA ILE A 71 9.44 -2.07 -19.27
C ILE A 71 8.17 -2.07 -20.13
N PHE A 72 8.19 -1.45 -21.32
CA PHE A 72 7.00 -1.35 -22.17
C PHE A 72 6.58 -2.71 -22.74
N GLY A 73 7.55 -3.53 -23.17
CA GLY A 73 7.25 -4.84 -23.77
C GLY A 73 6.56 -5.76 -22.76
N SER A 74 7.08 -5.83 -21.54
CA SER A 74 6.48 -6.64 -20.48
C SER A 74 5.09 -6.16 -20.07
N ILE A 75 4.88 -4.84 -19.95
CA ILE A 75 3.56 -4.24 -19.70
C ILE A 75 2.59 -4.62 -20.82
N ASN A 76 2.95 -4.39 -22.08
CA ASN A 76 2.10 -4.69 -23.24
C ASN A 76 1.73 -6.18 -23.36
N ILE A 77 2.61 -7.09 -22.95
CA ILE A 77 2.31 -8.54 -22.93
C ILE A 77 1.26 -8.84 -21.85
N LEU A 78 1.43 -8.28 -20.66
CA LEU A 78 0.57 -8.55 -19.51
C LEU A 78 -0.80 -7.87 -19.65
N ASP A 79 -0.88 -6.67 -20.21
CA ASP A 79 -2.13 -5.96 -20.49
C ASP A 79 -3.09 -6.78 -21.36
N LYS A 80 -2.58 -7.60 -22.29
CA LYS A 80 -3.40 -8.50 -23.11
C LYS A 80 -4.04 -9.64 -22.32
N LEU A 81 -3.63 -9.83 -21.07
CA LEU A 81 -4.11 -10.87 -20.17
C LEU A 81 -4.98 -10.30 -19.04
N THR A 82 -5.05 -8.98 -18.90
CA THR A 82 -5.86 -8.35 -17.86
C THR A 82 -7.30 -8.12 -18.32
N PRO A 83 -8.26 -8.06 -17.38
CA PRO A 83 -9.58 -7.47 -17.67
C PRO A 83 -9.44 -6.05 -18.24
N PRO A 84 -10.31 -5.61 -19.18
CA PRO A 84 -10.23 -4.28 -19.79
C PRO A 84 -10.28 -3.11 -18.80
N ASP A 85 -10.97 -3.29 -17.68
CA ASP A 85 -11.14 -2.30 -16.60
C ASP A 85 -10.01 -2.36 -15.54
N LYS A 86 -9.06 -3.28 -15.71
CA LYS A 86 -7.93 -3.47 -14.79
C LYS A 86 -6.60 -3.65 -15.52
N PRO A 87 -6.17 -2.66 -16.34
CA PRO A 87 -4.89 -2.72 -17.03
C PRO A 87 -3.72 -2.74 -16.03
N VAL A 88 -2.54 -3.15 -16.49
CA VAL A 88 -1.30 -3.03 -15.72
C VAL A 88 -1.02 -1.56 -15.47
N ASN A 89 -0.98 -1.20 -14.20
CA ASN A 89 -0.77 0.18 -13.73
C ASN A 89 0.48 0.31 -12.85
N LEU A 90 1.24 -0.77 -12.65
CA LEU A 90 2.38 -0.82 -11.74
C LEU A 90 3.52 -1.65 -12.33
N LEU A 91 4.75 -1.13 -12.23
CA LEU A 91 5.97 -1.89 -12.41
C LEU A 91 6.65 -2.14 -11.06
N GLN A 92 6.84 -3.41 -10.74
CA GLN A 92 7.64 -3.85 -9.60
C GLN A 92 9.07 -4.06 -10.07
N TRP A 93 10.04 -3.28 -9.57
CA TRP A 93 11.44 -3.42 -9.95
C TRP A 93 11.97 -4.79 -9.54
N SER A 94 12.63 -5.48 -10.48
CA SER A 94 13.26 -6.78 -10.28
C SER A 94 14.66 -6.68 -9.67
N GLY A 95 15.13 -7.80 -9.11
CA GLY A 95 16.52 -7.93 -8.68
C GLY A 95 16.88 -6.94 -7.56
N ASN A 96 17.97 -6.21 -7.76
CA ASN A 96 18.44 -5.20 -6.81
C ASN A 96 17.59 -3.92 -6.78
N ALA A 97 16.59 -3.79 -7.65
CA ALA A 97 15.70 -2.63 -7.74
C ALA A 97 16.45 -1.27 -7.75
N ASP A 98 17.57 -1.21 -8.46
CA ASP A 98 18.38 0.01 -8.64
C ASP A 98 18.37 0.42 -10.13
N PRO A 99 17.23 0.91 -10.66
CA PRO A 99 17.15 1.37 -12.03
C PRO A 99 18.11 2.55 -12.27
N ASP A 100 18.45 2.78 -13.53
CA ASP A 100 19.00 4.08 -13.93
C ASP A 100 17.86 5.06 -14.23
N ARG A 101 18.21 6.35 -14.40
CA ARG A 101 17.23 7.40 -14.70
C ARG A 101 16.44 7.11 -15.98
N LYS A 102 17.08 6.48 -16.98
CA LYS A 102 16.41 6.14 -18.26
C LYS A 102 15.32 5.11 -18.05
N ALA A 103 15.60 4.02 -17.31
CA ALA A 103 14.60 3.01 -16.97
C ALA A 103 13.45 3.61 -16.16
N LEU A 104 13.73 4.39 -15.12
CA LEU A 104 12.68 5.02 -14.33
C LEU A 104 11.80 5.96 -15.18
N LEU A 105 12.40 6.79 -16.05
CA LEU A 105 11.63 7.64 -16.97
C LEU A 105 10.67 6.82 -17.86
N MET A 106 11.02 5.59 -18.22
CA MET A 106 10.14 4.74 -19.03
C MET A 106 8.86 4.34 -18.27
N THR A 107 8.89 4.17 -16.95
CA THR A 107 7.68 3.87 -16.17
C THR A 107 6.72 5.06 -16.16
N TYR A 108 7.26 6.27 -15.98
CA TYR A 108 6.51 7.52 -16.10
C TYR A 108 5.91 7.72 -17.50
N LYS A 109 6.70 7.47 -18.56
CA LYS A 109 6.20 7.53 -19.94
C LYS A 109 5.13 6.47 -20.24
N ALA A 110 5.24 5.30 -19.61
CA ALA A 110 4.23 4.24 -19.68
C ALA A 110 2.99 4.55 -18.82
N LYS A 111 2.99 5.65 -18.04
CA LYS A 111 1.92 6.03 -17.10
C LYS A 111 1.60 4.94 -16.09
N VAL A 112 2.62 4.19 -15.65
CA VAL A 112 2.52 3.22 -14.57
C VAL A 112 3.28 3.71 -13.34
N TYR A 113 2.77 3.35 -12.16
CA TYR A 113 3.47 3.48 -10.89
C TYR A 113 4.70 2.57 -10.84
N ASN A 114 5.59 2.80 -9.88
CA ASN A 114 6.80 1.99 -9.77
C ASN A 114 7.25 1.81 -8.32
N ILE A 115 7.41 0.54 -7.92
CA ILE A 115 7.71 0.15 -6.54
C ILE A 115 8.83 -0.89 -6.48
N ASN A 116 9.38 -1.09 -5.29
CA ASN A 116 10.50 -1.94 -4.89
C ASN A 116 11.84 -1.18 -4.81
N GLY A 117 12.78 -1.80 -4.10
CA GLY A 117 13.92 -1.12 -3.52
C GLY A 117 13.66 -0.80 -2.05
N GLY A 118 14.55 0.02 -1.47
CA GLY A 118 14.62 0.18 -0.02
C GLY A 118 15.13 -1.09 0.66
N ASN A 119 15.51 -0.98 1.92
CA ASN A 119 16.12 -2.05 2.71
C ASN A 119 15.67 -1.96 4.17
N THR A 120 14.36 -1.85 4.40
CA THR A 120 13.82 -1.94 5.75
C THR A 120 13.86 -3.40 6.22
N VAL A 121 14.80 -3.72 7.10
CA VAL A 121 15.09 -5.08 7.61
C VAL A 121 15.30 -5.10 9.13
N ILE A 122 14.89 -4.04 9.82
CA ILE A 122 15.03 -3.89 11.27
C ILE A 122 14.47 -5.10 12.03
N ASP A 123 15.23 -5.58 13.00
CA ASP A 123 14.87 -6.68 13.89
C ASP A 123 15.34 -6.38 15.32
N ASN A 124 15.05 -7.29 16.27
CA ASN A 124 15.42 -7.09 17.67
C ASN A 124 16.94 -7.06 17.92
N LYS A 125 17.76 -7.71 17.06
CA LYS A 125 19.23 -7.71 17.17
C LYS A 125 19.84 -6.45 16.55
N HIS A 126 19.17 -5.88 15.56
CA HIS A 126 19.61 -4.74 14.76
C HIS A 126 18.59 -3.60 14.86
N ASN A 127 18.19 -3.24 16.08
CA ASN A 127 17.13 -2.26 16.35
C ASN A 127 17.62 -0.80 16.24
N PHE A 128 18.08 -0.40 15.06
CA PHE A 128 18.55 0.95 14.78
C PHE A 128 17.82 1.56 13.58
N LEU A 129 17.55 2.87 13.62
CA LEU A 129 16.85 3.58 12.54
C LEU A 129 17.53 3.45 11.18
N LYS A 130 18.85 3.20 11.12
CA LYS A 130 19.58 2.94 9.86
C LYS A 130 19.08 1.71 9.09
N TYR A 131 18.41 0.78 9.77
CA TYR A 131 17.79 -0.41 9.15
C TYR A 131 16.35 -0.15 8.70
N ILE A 132 15.91 1.12 8.68
CA ILE A 132 14.64 1.55 8.13
C ILE A 132 14.93 2.47 6.95
N SER A 133 14.58 2.03 5.75
CA SER A 133 14.77 2.86 4.55
C SER A 133 13.75 4.00 4.46
N GLY A 134 14.05 5.03 3.67
CA GLY A 134 13.08 6.08 3.31
C GLY A 134 11.89 5.55 2.52
N THR A 135 11.03 6.43 2.02
CA THR A 135 9.88 6.04 1.15
C THR A 135 10.27 5.87 -0.32
N GLY A 136 11.49 6.23 -0.70
CA GLY A 136 11.93 6.21 -2.10
C GLY A 136 13.19 7.04 -2.34
N ALA A 137 13.50 7.28 -3.62
CA ALA A 137 14.62 8.10 -4.06
C ALA A 137 14.28 8.95 -5.28
N ASN A 138 14.85 10.16 -5.31
CA ASN A 138 14.77 11.09 -6.45
C ASN A 138 15.77 10.70 -7.55
N PHE A 139 15.32 10.79 -8.79
CA PHE A 139 16.12 10.61 -10.01
C PHE A 139 16.05 11.86 -10.88
N GLY A 140 16.58 12.96 -10.33
CA GLY A 140 16.36 14.32 -10.82
C GLY A 140 15.18 14.98 -10.11
N GLU A 141 14.65 16.04 -10.72
CA GLU A 141 13.62 16.89 -10.11
C GLU A 141 12.23 16.25 -10.12
N TYR A 142 11.86 15.54 -11.19
CA TYR A 142 10.48 15.10 -11.43
C TYR A 142 10.24 13.59 -11.30
N PHE A 143 11.28 12.78 -11.15
CA PHE A 143 11.15 11.32 -11.14
C PHE A 143 11.49 10.75 -9.78
N TYR A 144 10.63 9.87 -9.30
CA TYR A 144 10.72 9.26 -7.99
C TYR A 144 10.50 7.75 -8.09
N GLN A 145 11.40 7.00 -7.48
CA GLN A 145 11.22 5.58 -7.25
C GLN A 145 10.60 5.38 -5.88
N VAL A 146 9.43 4.74 -5.79
CA VAL A 146 8.83 4.39 -4.51
C VAL A 146 9.44 3.08 -4.01
N TYR A 147 9.81 3.04 -2.74
CA TYR A 147 10.36 1.82 -2.13
C TYR A 147 9.26 0.98 -1.48
N ALA A 148 9.46 -0.33 -1.48
CA ALA A 148 8.64 -1.22 -0.66
C ALA A 148 8.80 -0.82 0.82
N PRO A 149 7.72 -0.75 1.61
CA PRO A 149 7.83 -0.34 3.01
C PRO A 149 8.77 -1.22 3.84
N ILE A 150 8.68 -2.54 3.63
CA ILE A 150 9.43 -3.61 4.29
C ILE A 150 9.89 -4.62 3.23
N GLN A 151 11.07 -5.22 3.42
CA GLN A 151 11.67 -6.16 2.47
C GLN A 151 10.89 -7.47 2.31
N ASN A 152 11.16 -8.16 1.20
CA ASN A 152 10.53 -9.43 0.88
C ASN A 152 11.06 -10.60 1.72
N ASP A 153 10.31 -11.69 1.69
CA ASP A 153 10.65 -13.00 2.24
C ASP A 153 12.03 -13.54 1.81
N PHE A 154 12.56 -13.19 0.64
CA PHE A 154 13.88 -13.66 0.19
C PHE A 154 14.99 -13.26 1.17
N ILE A 155 14.94 -12.03 1.69
CA ILE A 155 15.91 -11.54 2.69
C ILE A 155 15.75 -12.31 4.00
N TYR A 156 14.52 -12.47 4.48
CA TYR A 156 14.24 -13.14 5.76
C TYR A 156 14.50 -14.65 5.75
N THR A 157 14.41 -15.28 4.58
CA THR A 157 14.64 -16.73 4.41
C THR A 157 16.08 -17.05 4.01
N HIS A 158 16.96 -16.04 3.92
CA HIS A 158 18.35 -16.19 3.43
C HIS A 158 18.43 -16.88 2.06
N GLY A 159 17.54 -16.47 1.14
CA GLY A 159 17.40 -17.11 -0.16
C GLY A 159 16.87 -18.53 -0.06
N MET A 160 15.73 -18.70 0.63
CA MET A 160 15.02 -19.99 0.82
C MET A 160 15.72 -21.01 1.72
N LYS A 161 16.90 -20.71 2.27
CA LYS A 161 17.65 -21.60 3.19
C LYS A 161 16.96 -21.80 4.54
N VAL A 162 16.12 -20.85 4.95
CA VAL A 162 15.36 -20.89 6.20
C VAL A 162 13.87 -20.79 5.87
N PRO A 163 13.16 -21.91 5.65
CA PRO A 163 11.78 -21.91 5.17
C PRO A 163 10.82 -21.07 6.02
N TRP A 164 10.98 -21.09 7.35
CA TRP A 164 10.14 -20.31 8.27
C TRP A 164 10.62 -18.88 8.52
N GLY A 165 11.71 -18.45 7.87
CA GLY A 165 12.41 -17.20 8.18
C GLY A 165 11.54 -15.95 8.07
N PHE A 166 10.55 -15.96 7.17
CA PHE A 166 9.65 -14.82 6.96
C PHE A 166 8.81 -14.44 8.20
N LEU A 167 8.63 -15.34 9.18
CA LEU A 167 8.03 -14.99 10.47
C LEU A 167 8.69 -13.79 11.15
N ASN A 168 9.98 -13.59 10.92
CA ASN A 168 10.75 -12.50 11.50
C ASN A 168 10.31 -11.11 11.02
N VAL A 169 9.56 -11.00 9.92
CA VAL A 169 8.98 -9.72 9.46
C VAL A 169 8.06 -9.09 10.53
N ILE A 170 7.46 -9.90 11.41
CA ILE A 170 6.65 -9.41 12.53
C ILE A 170 7.46 -8.55 13.50
N GLN A 171 8.78 -8.79 13.63
CA GLN A 171 9.66 -7.93 14.42
C GLN A 171 9.74 -6.54 13.78
N ALA A 172 9.94 -6.47 12.46
CA ALA A 172 9.94 -5.21 11.73
C ALA A 172 8.60 -4.47 11.87
N PHE A 173 7.46 -5.17 11.78
CA PHE A 173 6.14 -4.57 12.00
C PHE A 173 6.01 -3.92 13.39
N LYS A 174 6.47 -4.61 14.44
CA LYS A 174 6.42 -4.07 15.81
C LYS A 174 7.34 -2.87 16.00
N LEU A 175 8.59 -2.98 15.53
CA LEU A 175 9.63 -1.95 15.71
C LEU A 175 9.39 -0.71 14.85
N THR A 176 8.64 -0.84 13.75
CA THR A 176 8.24 0.29 12.91
C THR A 176 6.88 0.88 13.27
N ASP A 177 6.12 0.26 14.19
CA ASP A 177 4.88 0.80 14.76
C ASP A 177 5.14 1.55 16.07
N LYS A 178 6.00 1.02 16.95
CA LYS A 178 6.32 1.58 18.27
C LYS A 178 7.82 1.87 18.46
N PRO A 179 8.18 2.92 19.21
CA PRO A 179 7.32 3.90 19.90
C PRO A 179 6.79 4.99 18.96
N ARG A 180 7.21 5.01 17.69
CA ARG A 180 6.70 5.93 16.67
C ARG A 180 6.38 5.13 15.44
N ARG A 181 5.20 5.35 14.85
CA ARG A 181 4.83 4.72 13.59
C ARG A 181 5.60 5.34 12.44
N ILE A 182 6.40 4.54 11.75
CA ILE A 182 7.31 4.96 10.68
C ILE A 182 6.95 4.27 9.36
N LYS A 183 6.53 3.00 9.39
CA LYS A 183 6.19 2.24 8.19
C LYS A 183 4.79 1.62 8.29
N PRO A 184 4.07 1.47 7.16
CA PRO A 184 2.90 0.61 7.10
C PRO A 184 3.31 -0.87 7.15
N LEU A 185 2.32 -1.75 7.37
CA LEU A 185 2.49 -3.19 7.19
C LEU A 185 2.64 -3.51 5.70
N THR A 186 3.54 -4.42 5.36
CA THR A 186 3.69 -4.94 3.99
C THR A 186 4.08 -6.40 4.05
N ILE A 187 3.33 -7.25 3.37
CA ILE A 187 3.61 -8.67 3.22
C ILE A 187 4.09 -8.88 1.80
N TYR A 188 5.40 -8.82 1.60
CA TYR A 188 6.04 -8.97 0.31
C TYR A 188 6.70 -10.36 0.25
N TYR A 189 6.20 -11.24 -0.63
CA TYR A 189 6.66 -12.62 -0.72
C TYR A 189 6.61 -13.15 -2.16
N HIS A 190 7.22 -14.32 -2.38
CA HIS A 190 7.23 -15.01 -3.68
C HIS A 190 6.38 -16.29 -3.64
N PHE A 191 6.01 -16.80 -4.83
CA PHE A 191 5.22 -18.04 -4.93
C PHE A 191 5.90 -19.26 -4.27
N TYR A 192 7.24 -19.30 -4.18
CA TYR A 192 7.94 -20.36 -3.48
C TYR A 192 7.60 -20.44 -1.99
N ALA A 193 6.97 -19.41 -1.41
CA ALA A 193 6.47 -19.47 -0.04
C ALA A 193 5.45 -20.61 0.18
N ALA A 194 4.89 -21.16 -0.90
CA ALA A 194 4.02 -22.33 -0.88
C ALA A 194 4.75 -23.66 -1.15
N ASP A 195 6.06 -23.67 -1.44
CA ASP A 195 6.80 -24.89 -1.79
C ASP A 195 7.03 -25.81 -0.59
N THR A 196 6.97 -25.28 0.64
CA THR A 196 7.07 -26.07 1.87
C THR A 196 5.96 -25.71 2.86
N VAL A 197 5.53 -26.68 3.66
CA VAL A 197 4.54 -26.47 4.74
C VAL A 197 5.05 -25.44 5.76
N ALA A 198 6.35 -25.44 6.05
CA ALA A 198 6.96 -24.49 6.99
C ALA A 198 6.89 -23.04 6.48
N SER A 199 7.22 -22.81 5.21
CA SER A 199 7.09 -21.51 4.55
C SER A 199 5.64 -21.03 4.51
N LEU A 200 4.71 -21.93 4.14
CA LEU A 200 3.30 -21.59 4.03
C LEU A 200 2.68 -21.25 5.40
N ASN A 201 2.97 -22.03 6.43
CA ASN A 201 2.50 -21.76 7.79
C ASN A 201 3.09 -20.47 8.35
N SER A 202 4.32 -20.14 7.97
CA SER A 202 4.96 -18.88 8.32
C SER A 202 4.25 -17.69 7.68
N LEU A 203 3.94 -17.78 6.39
CA LEU A 203 3.17 -16.76 5.68
C LEU A 203 1.77 -16.57 6.29
N LYS A 204 1.06 -17.65 6.61
CA LYS A 204 -0.27 -17.59 7.29
C LYS A 204 -0.19 -16.83 8.60
N LYS A 205 0.78 -17.13 9.47
CA LYS A 205 0.98 -16.41 10.73
C LYS A 205 1.29 -14.93 10.55
N VAL A 206 2.01 -14.57 9.48
CA VAL A 206 2.27 -13.16 9.13
C VAL A 206 0.97 -12.46 8.73
N TYR A 207 0.12 -13.09 7.93
CA TYR A 207 -1.23 -12.59 7.61
C TYR A 207 -2.11 -12.45 8.84
N ASP A 208 -2.17 -13.47 9.71
CA ASP A 208 -2.95 -13.44 10.96
C ASP A 208 -2.52 -12.27 11.85
N TYR A 209 -1.20 -12.08 12.00
CA TYR A 209 -0.66 -10.94 12.73
C TYR A 209 -1.10 -9.61 12.10
N ALA A 210 -0.95 -9.45 10.77
CA ALA A 210 -1.29 -8.21 10.09
C ALA A 210 -2.78 -7.90 10.20
N LEU A 211 -3.66 -8.89 9.97
CA LEU A 211 -5.12 -8.74 10.07
C LEU A 211 -5.57 -8.45 11.51
N SER A 212 -4.87 -8.98 12.53
CA SER A 212 -5.15 -8.64 13.95
C SER A 212 -4.93 -7.16 14.29
N LYS A 213 -4.23 -6.41 13.42
CA LYS A 213 -4.02 -4.96 13.58
C LYS A 213 -5.12 -4.13 12.92
N TYR A 214 -6.13 -4.79 12.32
CA TYR A 214 -7.22 -4.16 11.60
C TYR A 214 -6.67 -3.14 10.57
N PRO A 215 -5.88 -3.59 9.57
CA PRO A 215 -5.28 -2.70 8.60
C PRO A 215 -6.34 -2.14 7.66
N ILE A 216 -6.06 -1.03 6.98
CA ILE A 216 -6.77 -0.67 5.75
C ILE A 216 -6.01 -1.33 4.60
N PRO A 217 -6.51 -2.43 3.99
CA PRO A 217 -5.84 -3.04 2.85
C PRO A 217 -5.98 -2.10 1.66
N ILE A 218 -4.86 -1.88 0.97
CA ILE A 218 -4.79 -1.08 -0.25
C ILE A 218 -3.95 -1.83 -1.28
N PHE A 219 -4.21 -1.54 -2.55
CA PHE A 219 -3.33 -2.00 -3.62
C PHE A 219 -1.99 -1.25 -3.58
N PRO A 220 -0.89 -1.87 -4.04
CA PRO A 220 0.42 -1.21 -4.07
C PRO A 220 0.43 0.13 -4.83
N TYR A 221 -0.27 0.28 -5.96
CA TYR A 221 -0.34 1.60 -6.63
C TYR A 221 -0.93 2.70 -5.76
N GLN A 222 -1.85 2.36 -4.85
CA GLN A 222 -2.46 3.33 -3.93
C GLN A 222 -1.45 3.75 -2.85
N TYR A 223 -0.53 2.86 -2.48
CA TYR A 223 0.60 3.24 -1.64
C TYR A 223 1.53 4.22 -2.36
N ASP A 224 1.85 3.97 -3.64
CA ASP A 224 2.63 4.91 -4.45
C ASP A 224 1.95 6.29 -4.55
N GLN A 225 0.61 6.32 -4.76
CA GLN A 225 -0.18 7.54 -4.72
C GLN A 225 -0.02 8.29 -3.38
N ILE A 226 -0.13 7.60 -2.25
CA ILE A 226 0.03 8.21 -0.91
C ILE A 226 1.44 8.78 -0.75
N VAL A 227 2.48 8.06 -1.20
CA VAL A 227 3.87 8.50 -1.08
C VAL A 227 4.13 9.75 -1.94
N LEU A 228 3.70 9.74 -3.19
CA LEU A 228 3.88 10.87 -4.11
C LEU A 228 3.08 12.09 -3.64
N ASP A 229 1.82 11.89 -3.28
CA ASP A 229 0.95 12.96 -2.80
C ASP A 229 1.44 13.60 -1.49
N GLY A 230 1.99 12.79 -0.58
CA GLY A 230 2.61 13.28 0.65
C GLY A 230 3.83 14.17 0.40
N ARG A 231 4.55 13.97 -0.72
CA ARG A 231 5.68 14.83 -1.12
C ARG A 231 5.23 16.15 -1.74
N GLU A 232 4.11 16.13 -2.43
CA GLU A 232 3.51 17.29 -3.10
C GLU A 232 2.55 18.08 -2.19
N THR A 233 2.26 17.56 -0.99
CA THR A 233 1.34 18.20 -0.04
C THR A 233 1.88 19.55 0.42
N ALA A 234 1.10 20.61 0.19
CA ALA A 234 1.39 21.95 0.68
C ALA A 234 0.67 22.19 2.02
N ILE A 235 1.38 22.76 3.00
CA ILE A 235 0.85 23.10 4.32
C ILE A 235 1.18 24.55 4.64
N ILE A 236 0.15 25.36 4.90
CA ILE A 236 0.28 26.78 5.26
C ILE A 236 -0.29 26.98 6.65
N ARG A 237 0.47 27.65 7.52
CA ARG A 237 0.01 28.01 8.86
C ARG A 237 -0.96 29.20 8.79
N ILE A 238 -2.05 29.11 9.55
CA ILE A 238 -3.00 30.19 9.79
C ILE A 238 -3.11 30.46 11.30
N LYS A 239 -3.79 31.54 11.71
CA LYS A 239 -3.87 32.00 13.12
C LYS A 239 -4.10 30.87 14.14
N ASN A 240 -5.06 29.97 13.86
CA ASN A 240 -5.48 28.89 14.78
C ASN A 240 -5.34 27.47 14.17
N GLY A 241 -4.44 27.28 13.20
CA GLY A 241 -4.26 25.98 12.58
C GLY A 241 -3.58 26.02 11.22
N PHE A 242 -4.08 25.24 10.27
CA PHE A 242 -3.42 25.02 8.98
C PHE A 242 -4.42 24.96 7.82
N ILE A 243 -3.97 25.38 6.64
CA ILE A 243 -4.56 25.02 5.35
C ILE A 243 -3.65 23.94 4.75
N ILE A 244 -4.24 22.85 4.28
CA ILE A 244 -3.52 21.73 3.68
C ILE A 244 -4.09 21.47 2.30
N ARG A 245 -3.24 21.33 1.29
CA ARG A 245 -3.63 21.01 -0.07
C ARG A 245 -2.84 19.85 -0.64
N ASN A 246 -3.52 18.89 -1.22
CA ASN A 246 -2.94 17.73 -1.90
C ASN A 246 -3.94 17.12 -2.91
N ASN A 247 -3.56 16.04 -3.59
CA ASN A 247 -4.39 15.35 -4.56
C ASN A 247 -5.45 14.42 -3.92
N GLY A 248 -5.60 14.44 -2.60
CA GLY A 248 -6.59 13.66 -1.88
C GLY A 248 -6.21 12.21 -1.63
N TYR A 249 -4.94 11.82 -1.75
CA TYR A 249 -4.45 10.47 -1.45
C TYR A 249 -3.81 10.38 -0.06
N ALA A 250 -2.98 11.36 0.31
CA ALA A 250 -2.37 11.47 1.63
C ALA A 250 -3.40 12.04 2.65
N ARG A 251 -4.15 11.15 3.28
CA ARG A 251 -5.35 11.48 4.08
C ARG A 251 -5.15 11.48 5.61
N THR A 252 -3.92 11.40 6.08
CA THR A 252 -3.66 11.35 7.53
C THR A 252 -2.56 12.32 7.91
N LEU A 253 -2.88 13.25 8.80
CA LEU A 253 -1.90 14.14 9.43
C LEU A 253 -1.54 13.59 10.81
N ARG A 254 -0.28 13.77 11.22
CA ARG A 254 0.18 13.44 12.57
C ARG A 254 0.66 14.71 13.28
N VAL A 255 0.08 15.00 14.43
CA VAL A 255 0.44 16.16 15.26
C VAL A 255 0.67 15.75 16.73
N PRO A 256 1.40 16.54 17.52
CA PRO A 256 1.49 16.33 18.97
C PRO A 256 0.12 16.40 19.64
N ILE A 257 -0.16 15.54 20.63
CA ILE A 257 -1.42 15.60 21.38
C ILE A 257 -1.59 16.91 22.16
N SER A 258 -0.49 17.60 22.47
CA SER A 258 -0.47 18.88 23.16
C SER A 258 -1.07 20.03 22.35
N TRP A 259 -1.31 19.85 21.06
CA TRP A 259 -1.98 20.85 20.21
C TRP A 259 -3.50 20.88 20.40
N GLY A 260 -4.05 20.01 21.25
CA GLY A 260 -5.49 19.90 21.44
C GLY A 260 -6.17 19.13 20.30
N TYR A 261 -7.50 19.19 20.25
CA TYR A 261 -8.36 18.44 19.34
C TYR A 261 -8.66 19.24 18.07
N PRO A 262 -8.88 18.59 16.91
CA PRO A 262 -9.49 19.26 15.78
C PRO A 262 -10.86 19.83 16.16
N ASP A 263 -11.08 21.12 15.92
CA ASP A 263 -12.40 21.76 16.00
C ASP A 263 -13.18 21.38 14.73
N LEU A 264 -14.05 20.38 14.83
CA LEU A 264 -14.74 19.81 13.67
C LEU A 264 -15.85 20.70 13.12
N ASN A 265 -16.25 21.74 13.86
CA ASN A 265 -17.22 22.73 13.38
C ASN A 265 -16.53 23.84 12.58
N LYS A 266 -15.25 24.12 12.85
CA LYS A 266 -14.46 25.15 12.14
C LYS A 266 -13.47 24.58 11.12
N SER A 267 -13.26 23.27 11.14
CA SER A 267 -12.41 22.56 10.19
C SER A 267 -13.21 22.09 8.97
N ILE A 268 -12.54 22.03 7.83
CA ILE A 268 -13.09 21.56 6.54
C ILE A 268 -12.32 20.30 6.14
N GLY A 269 -13.06 19.26 5.75
CA GLY A 269 -12.53 17.99 5.28
C GLY A 269 -11.91 17.09 6.36
N VAL A 270 -12.12 17.40 7.65
CA VAL A 270 -11.67 16.57 8.78
C VAL A 270 -12.79 15.60 9.20
N VAL A 271 -12.53 14.31 9.09
CA VAL A 271 -13.51 13.23 9.38
C VAL A 271 -13.48 12.85 10.87
N GLY A 272 -12.30 12.85 11.46
CA GLY A 272 -12.10 12.49 12.86
C GLY A 272 -10.62 12.33 13.20
N TYR A 273 -10.33 11.67 14.32
CA TYR A 273 -8.97 11.50 14.83
C TYR A 273 -8.85 10.35 15.83
N SER A 274 -7.63 9.88 16.06
CA SER A 274 -7.27 9.03 17.20
C SER A 274 -5.92 9.41 17.77
N ASP A 275 -5.68 8.99 19.01
CA ASP A 275 -4.37 9.10 19.64
C ASP A 275 -3.67 7.74 19.60
N ILE A 276 -2.48 7.70 19.00
CA ILE A 276 -1.66 6.49 18.86
C ILE A 276 -0.22 6.87 19.19
N ASN A 277 0.41 6.13 20.10
CA ASN A 277 1.80 6.32 20.50
C ASN A 277 2.12 7.79 20.88
N ASN A 278 1.28 8.38 21.74
CA ASN A 278 1.40 9.76 22.21
C ASN A 278 1.41 10.83 21.08
N GLN A 279 0.75 10.53 19.95
CA GLN A 279 0.57 11.43 18.82
C GLN A 279 -0.89 11.38 18.36
N ARG A 280 -1.41 12.50 17.88
CA ARG A 280 -2.76 12.60 17.33
C ARG A 280 -2.72 12.41 15.82
N TYR A 281 -3.45 11.42 15.34
CA TYR A 281 -3.66 11.13 13.92
C TYR A 281 -5.00 11.71 13.52
N ILE A 282 -5.00 12.65 12.58
CA ILE A 282 -6.19 13.34 12.08
C ILE A 282 -6.51 12.78 10.70
N TYR A 283 -7.76 12.38 10.50
CA TYR A 283 -8.23 11.76 9.26
C TYR A 283 -8.93 12.77 8.37
N LEU A 284 -8.57 12.76 7.10
CA LEU A 284 -9.09 13.66 6.08
C LEU A 284 -10.03 12.92 5.12
N ASP A 285 -11.00 13.63 4.55
CA ASP A 285 -12.04 13.04 3.69
C ASP A 285 -11.57 12.71 2.27
N GLY A 286 -10.38 13.18 1.89
CA GLY A 286 -9.81 12.99 0.57
C GLY A 286 -10.26 14.01 -0.48
N SER A 287 -10.86 15.14 -0.07
CA SER A 287 -11.23 16.25 -0.96
C SER A 287 -10.03 16.99 -1.55
N GLY A 288 -8.87 16.94 -0.90
CA GLY A 288 -7.64 17.60 -1.35
C GLY A 288 -7.50 19.08 -0.95
N ASP A 289 -8.53 19.70 -0.38
CA ASP A 289 -8.49 21.06 0.16
C ASP A 289 -9.05 21.09 1.59
N TYR A 290 -8.16 21.25 2.57
CA TYR A 290 -8.49 21.08 3.97
C TYR A 290 -8.19 22.35 4.75
N ARG A 291 -9.06 22.64 5.71
CA ARG A 291 -8.81 23.63 6.76
C ARG A 291 -8.83 22.90 8.09
N LEU A 292 -7.73 22.92 8.82
CA LEU A 292 -7.62 22.32 10.14
C LEU A 292 -7.50 23.42 11.19
N VAL A 293 -8.42 23.44 12.15
CA VAL A 293 -8.42 24.34 13.31
C VAL A 293 -8.37 23.52 14.58
N PHE A 294 -7.66 23.99 15.60
CA PHE A 294 -7.55 23.31 16.89
C PHE A 294 -8.40 23.95 18.00
N THR A 295 -8.77 23.14 18.98
CA THR A 295 -9.49 23.52 20.21
C THR A 295 -9.03 22.66 21.39
N ASN A 296 -9.22 23.13 22.62
CA ASN A 296 -8.96 22.34 23.83
C ASN A 296 -10.14 21.45 24.24
N THR A 297 -11.29 21.59 23.56
CA THR A 297 -12.51 20.84 23.90
C THR A 297 -12.62 19.55 23.08
N PRO A 298 -12.80 18.38 23.73
CA PRO A 298 -13.10 17.13 23.03
C PRO A 298 -14.35 17.23 22.17
N GLN A 299 -14.35 16.57 21.02
CA GLN A 299 -15.47 16.58 20.09
C GLN A 299 -16.48 15.48 20.45
N SER A 300 -17.78 15.71 20.19
CA SER A 300 -18.86 14.77 20.51
C SER A 300 -19.31 13.89 19.33
N LEU A 301 -18.98 14.27 18.09
CA LEU A 301 -19.34 13.55 16.87
C LEU A 301 -18.15 13.44 15.90
N TYR A 302 -17.47 12.30 15.85
CA TYR A 302 -16.30 12.09 15.00
C TYR A 302 -15.92 10.62 14.79
N LEU A 303 -15.23 10.34 13.69
CA LEU A 303 -14.63 9.03 13.44
C LEU A 303 -13.40 8.82 14.34
N ILE A 304 -13.44 7.82 15.24
CA ILE A 304 -12.29 7.44 16.07
C ILE A 304 -11.35 6.57 15.24
N TYR A 305 -11.89 5.63 14.49
CA TYR A 305 -11.11 4.62 13.79
C TYR A 305 -11.94 3.91 12.72
N ALA A 306 -11.32 3.52 11.61
CA ALA A 306 -11.89 2.56 10.66
C ALA A 306 -10.78 1.77 9.95
N ASN A 307 -11.07 0.50 9.60
CA ASN A 307 -10.28 -0.30 8.67
C ASN A 307 -10.79 -0.20 7.21
N GLY A 308 -11.74 0.71 6.94
CA GLY A 308 -12.28 1.02 5.62
C GLY A 308 -11.84 2.40 5.12
N ILE A 309 -11.73 2.56 3.80
CA ILE A 309 -11.40 3.82 3.15
C ILE A 309 -12.65 4.71 3.13
N VAL A 310 -12.55 5.93 3.65
CA VAL A 310 -13.63 6.95 3.50
C VAL A 310 -13.73 7.36 2.03
N LYS A 311 -14.85 7.02 1.38
CA LYS A 311 -15.15 7.37 -0.01
C LYS A 311 -16.01 8.61 -0.15
N ARG A 312 -16.87 8.86 0.83
CA ARG A 312 -17.71 10.06 0.91
C ARG A 312 -17.84 10.46 2.37
N PHE A 313 -17.76 11.76 2.62
CA PHE A 313 -17.95 12.35 3.93
C PHE A 313 -18.85 13.57 3.77
N LYS A 314 -19.80 13.74 4.68
CA LYS A 314 -20.63 14.94 4.74
C LYS A 314 -20.98 15.23 6.19
N ARG A 315 -20.87 16.49 6.61
CA ARG A 315 -21.25 16.96 7.95
C ARG A 315 -22.19 18.15 7.82
N GLU A 316 -23.41 18.02 8.33
CA GLU A 316 -24.44 19.06 8.30
C GLU A 316 -25.37 18.93 9.50
N ASN A 317 -25.80 20.05 10.08
CA ASN A 317 -26.84 20.10 11.12
C ASN A 317 -26.62 19.12 12.28
N GLY A 318 -25.38 19.05 12.80
CA GLY A 318 -25.01 18.14 13.90
C GLY A 318 -25.06 16.66 13.52
N SER A 319 -25.14 16.33 12.23
CA SER A 319 -25.11 14.96 11.71
C SER A 319 -23.86 14.74 10.85
N MET A 320 -23.44 13.48 10.74
CA MET A 320 -22.30 13.05 9.96
C MET A 320 -22.66 11.81 9.14
N LEU A 321 -22.44 11.88 7.83
CA LEU A 321 -22.55 10.76 6.89
C LEU A 321 -21.14 10.32 6.46
N ILE A 322 -20.86 9.02 6.57
CA ILE A 322 -19.62 8.42 6.07
C ILE A 322 -19.99 7.23 5.18
N VAL A 323 -19.40 7.18 3.98
CA VAL A 323 -19.42 5.98 3.14
C VAL A 323 -18.04 5.37 3.13
N PHE A 324 -17.94 4.13 3.60
CA PHE A 324 -16.71 3.35 3.60
C PHE A 324 -16.64 2.43 2.38
N LYS A 325 -15.42 2.20 1.87
CA LYS A 325 -15.07 1.08 1.01
C LYS A 325 -14.04 0.21 1.74
N SER A 326 -14.36 -1.07 1.93
CA SER A 326 -13.51 -1.98 2.70
C SER A 326 -13.22 -3.26 1.90
N TYR A 327 -11.98 -3.74 1.95
CA TYR A 327 -11.54 -4.99 1.32
C TYR A 327 -11.49 -6.18 2.29
N ILE A 328 -11.76 -5.90 3.56
CA ILE A 328 -11.99 -6.85 4.65
C ILE A 328 -13.26 -6.38 5.40
N PRO A 329 -13.91 -7.23 6.20
CA PRO A 329 -15.11 -6.82 6.96
C PRO A 329 -14.87 -5.51 7.69
N LEU A 330 -15.76 -4.54 7.48
CA LEU A 330 -15.62 -3.23 8.10
C LEU A 330 -15.59 -3.36 9.63
N LEU A 331 -14.72 -2.59 10.26
CA LEU A 331 -14.74 -2.24 11.67
C LEU A 331 -14.53 -0.73 11.75
N ALA A 332 -15.58 0.00 12.11
CA ALA A 332 -15.50 1.43 12.40
C ALA A 332 -15.92 1.71 13.84
N LYS A 333 -15.24 2.66 14.48
CA LYS A 333 -15.56 3.19 15.81
C LYS A 333 -15.82 4.68 15.68
N ILE A 334 -16.99 5.12 16.12
CA ILE A 334 -17.46 6.49 15.95
C ILE A 334 -17.93 7.02 17.30
N LYS A 335 -17.42 8.17 17.74
CA LYS A 335 -18.02 8.89 18.87
C LYS A 335 -19.26 9.59 18.35
N ALA A 336 -20.42 9.28 18.92
CA ALA A 336 -21.71 9.89 18.55
C ALA A 336 -22.73 9.61 19.65
N LYS A 337 -23.82 10.38 19.70
CA LYS A 337 -25.00 10.02 20.52
C LYS A 337 -25.73 8.85 19.88
N TYR A 338 -25.86 8.89 18.56
CA TYR A 338 -26.62 7.90 17.81
C TYR A 338 -25.97 7.60 16.46
N CYS A 339 -26.02 6.35 15.99
CA CYS A 339 -25.64 5.97 14.63
C CYS A 339 -26.63 4.95 14.04
N LYS A 340 -26.80 5.00 12.72
CA LYS A 340 -27.39 3.95 11.88
C LYS A 340 -26.38 3.57 10.80
N SER A 341 -26.33 2.29 10.41
CA SER A 341 -25.55 1.83 9.25
C SER A 341 -26.46 1.08 8.27
N SER A 342 -26.02 0.99 7.02
CA SER A 342 -26.50 0.01 6.05
C SER A 342 -26.08 -1.43 6.37
N ASP A 343 -25.13 -1.62 7.30
CA ASP A 343 -24.68 -2.94 7.74
C ASP A 343 -25.51 -3.48 8.90
N ASP A 344 -25.51 -4.81 9.05
CA ASP A 344 -26.42 -5.52 9.95
C ASP A 344 -26.00 -5.44 11.43
N ASN A 345 -24.74 -5.09 11.73
CA ASN A 345 -24.20 -5.13 13.09
C ASN A 345 -23.67 -3.77 13.54
N VAL A 346 -24.54 -3.01 14.20
CA VAL A 346 -24.25 -1.69 14.77
C VAL A 346 -24.72 -1.67 16.22
N TYR A 347 -23.81 -1.36 17.14
CA TYR A 347 -24.14 -1.29 18.56
C TYR A 347 -23.37 -0.16 19.25
N ASN A 348 -23.91 0.30 20.39
CA ASN A 348 -23.30 1.32 21.22
C ASN A 348 -22.54 0.66 22.38
N ASP A 349 -21.32 1.14 22.63
CA ASP A 349 -20.51 0.84 23.80
C ASP A 349 -20.07 2.16 24.42
N ASN A 350 -20.74 2.59 25.49
CA ASN A 350 -20.40 3.78 26.26
C ASN A 350 -20.27 5.07 25.42
N GLY A 351 -21.22 5.29 24.51
CA GLY A 351 -21.21 6.46 23.62
C GLY A 351 -20.22 6.36 22.45
N ILE A 352 -19.65 5.17 22.22
CA ILE A 352 -18.91 4.83 21.01
C ILE A 352 -19.74 3.83 20.23
N TRP A 353 -20.10 4.20 19.00
CA TRP A 353 -20.80 3.32 18.08
C TRP A 353 -19.78 2.47 17.31
N ILE A 354 -20.00 1.16 17.34
CA ILE A 354 -19.19 0.18 16.65
C ILE A 354 -20.01 -0.33 15.46
N VAL A 355 -19.48 -0.15 14.26
CA VAL A 355 -20.06 -0.66 13.01
C VAL A 355 -19.21 -1.81 12.52
N LYS A 356 -19.84 -2.97 12.33
CA LYS A 356 -19.21 -4.17 11.78
C LYS A 356 -19.86 -4.52 10.44
N GLY A 357 -19.04 -4.58 9.40
CA GLY A 357 -19.44 -5.00 8.08
C GLY A 357 -19.67 -6.50 7.98
N LYS A 358 -20.17 -6.91 6.82
CA LYS A 358 -20.45 -8.30 6.46
C LYS A 358 -19.17 -9.11 6.41
N LYS A 359 -19.25 -10.38 6.82
CA LYS A 359 -18.11 -11.31 6.77
C LYS A 359 -17.87 -11.85 5.36
N ASP A 360 -18.94 -12.04 4.59
CA ASP A 360 -18.90 -12.70 3.29
C ASP A 360 -19.28 -11.72 2.18
N PHE A 361 -18.28 -11.24 1.43
CA PHE A 361 -18.47 -10.45 0.21
C PHE A 361 -17.35 -10.72 -0.79
N LYS A 362 -17.62 -10.48 -2.08
CA LYS A 362 -16.62 -10.58 -3.15
C LYS A 362 -16.07 -9.20 -3.49
N GLY A 363 -14.74 -9.08 -3.50
CA GLY A 363 -14.05 -7.85 -3.87
C GLY A 363 -14.03 -6.83 -2.74
N TYR A 364 -15.04 -5.96 -2.67
CA TYR A 364 -15.13 -4.94 -1.63
C TYR A 364 -16.56 -4.78 -1.11
N GLU A 365 -16.66 -4.31 0.12
CA GLU A 365 -17.89 -3.91 0.77
C GLU A 365 -18.04 -2.39 0.74
N LYS A 366 -19.27 -1.91 0.57
CA LYS A 366 -19.65 -0.51 0.74
C LYS A 366 -20.61 -0.40 1.93
N SER A 367 -20.24 0.42 2.90
CA SER A 367 -21.02 0.64 4.12
C SER A 367 -21.32 2.12 4.26
N GLU A 368 -22.59 2.47 4.47
CA GLU A 368 -23.04 3.83 4.68
C GLU A 368 -23.48 4.01 6.14
N VAL A 369 -22.85 4.96 6.83
CA VAL A 369 -23.09 5.22 8.26
C VAL A 369 -23.52 6.66 8.46
N ILE A 370 -24.64 6.86 9.17
CA ILE A 370 -25.17 8.18 9.54
C ILE A 370 -25.18 8.28 11.05
N CYS A 371 -24.56 9.32 11.61
CA CYS A 371 -24.45 9.55 13.05
C CYS A 371 -24.88 10.95 13.45
N LYS A 372 -25.37 11.10 14.69
CA LYS A 372 -25.78 12.37 15.34
C LYS A 372 -25.18 12.50 16.73
#